data_AF-A0A5B0D0E5-F1
#
_entry.id   AF-A0A5B0D0E5-F1
#
_cell.length_a   1.000
_cell.length_b   1.000
_cell.length_c   1.000
_cell.angle_alpha   90.00
_cell.angle_beta   90.00
_cell.angle_gamma   90.00
#
_symmetry.space_group_name_H-M   'P 1'
#
loop_
_entity.id
_entity.type
_entity.pdbx_description
1 polymer ?
#
loop_
_entity_poly.entity_id
_entity_poly.type
_entity_poly.pdbx_seq_one_letter_code
_entity_poly.pdbx_strand_id
1 'polypeptide(L)'
;MSEPRIFDPGVRGSMAVLPGAPDLWSYSSLKAVETCPRRYVLARAQYSDIWDRAGYPEVPSVAALFGDVVHDSLETIVRALTNQGCTSASGQQATAVLKELGGYSAVAKKALANRLKGLESNPRLVGERRQRLQDQLEQRIPEVREEVQHYLHRMALAPRTRSGSGSGSGSGGPRYTRSVGSHPEATLQADDLRLWGRVDLLTVGHAKVDITDYKTGAENESHLDQLRFYAVLWDQDTVSNTSRTPLGMLTAAYPNHEVTIDAPDTPQLQLLVEAFASRVAAADELVQSDEPAAQPGEQCTFCSVRPLCSAYWPTTPDPATLKRGSWFDFEGIVIERNGIKSWWLLDLRTKNPLLLRTTSAHHSFEPGQRLRLLGLRRDEDPEDKGVVAVLTQTSETFFVSESCDN
;
A
#
# COMPACT_ATOMS: atom_id res chain seq x y z
N MET A 1 4.92 7.09 31.41
CA MET A 1 5.10 7.11 29.95
C MET A 1 6.39 6.38 29.67
N SER A 2 6.36 5.27 28.92
CA SER A 2 7.58 4.57 28.52
C SER A 2 8.43 5.47 27.64
N GLU A 3 9.76 5.35 27.72
CA GLU A 3 10.66 6.07 26.82
C GLU A 3 10.36 5.68 25.35
N PRO A 4 10.49 6.62 24.41
CA PRO A 4 10.27 6.34 22.99
C PRO A 4 11.33 5.36 22.49
N ARG A 5 10.90 4.30 21.78
CA ARG A 5 11.81 3.34 21.16
C ARG A 5 12.39 3.97 19.89
N ILE A 6 13.71 4.02 19.81
CA ILE A 6 14.44 4.65 18.70
C ILE A 6 15.19 3.57 17.93
N PHE A 7 15.16 3.65 16.60
CA PHE A 7 15.95 2.82 15.70
C PHE A 7 16.82 3.72 14.83
N ASP A 8 18.14 3.51 14.88
CA ASP A 8 19.09 4.19 14.00
C ASP A 8 19.45 3.26 12.81
N PRO A 9 19.01 3.58 11.58
CA PRO A 9 19.34 2.79 10.39
C PRO A 9 20.76 3.01 9.87
N GLY A 10 21.54 3.90 10.50
CA GLY A 10 22.83 4.37 10.04
C GLY A 10 22.74 5.29 8.81
N VAL A 11 21.55 5.71 8.40
CA VAL A 11 21.34 6.63 7.28
C VAL A 11 21.17 8.04 7.83
N ARG A 12 21.97 9.00 7.32
CA ARG A 12 21.98 10.38 7.81
C ARG A 12 20.58 10.99 7.79
N GLY A 13 20.17 11.58 8.92
CA GLY A 13 18.87 12.24 9.08
C GLY A 13 17.68 11.28 9.02
N SER A 14 17.88 9.98 9.26
CA SER A 14 16.81 8.96 9.18
C SER A 14 16.58 8.22 10.50
N MET A 15 16.87 8.85 11.62
CA MET A 15 16.55 8.29 12.94
C MET A 15 15.03 8.08 13.05
N ALA A 16 14.63 6.87 13.41
CA ALA A 16 13.22 6.47 13.42
C ALA A 16 12.72 6.35 14.85
N VAL A 17 11.63 7.04 15.19
CA VAL A 17 10.89 6.77 16.43
C VAL A 17 9.84 5.71 16.13
N LEU A 18 10.04 4.51 16.69
CA LEU A 18 9.21 3.34 16.40
C LEU A 18 7.81 3.47 17.03
N PRO A 19 6.74 3.10 16.30
CA PRO A 19 5.38 3.14 16.83
C PRO A 19 5.15 2.00 17.83
N GLY A 20 4.18 2.15 18.73
CA GLY A 20 3.63 1.01 19.48
C GLY A 20 2.79 0.09 18.59
N ALA A 21 2.33 -1.02 19.15
CA ALA A 21 1.28 -1.82 18.51
C ALA A 21 0.01 -0.96 18.34
N PRO A 22 -0.69 -1.03 17.19
CA PRO A 22 -1.93 -0.30 17.00
C PRO A 22 -3.05 -0.86 17.89
N ASP A 23 -3.99 0.00 18.26
CA ASP A 23 -5.17 -0.43 19.02
C ASP A 23 -6.00 -1.47 18.24
N LEU A 24 -6.09 -1.29 16.91
CA LEU A 24 -6.81 -2.18 16.01
C LEU A 24 -5.95 -2.58 14.80
N TRP A 25 -6.02 -3.85 14.44
CA TRP A 25 -5.35 -4.46 13.30
C TRP A 25 -6.30 -4.66 12.12
N SER A 26 -5.85 -4.31 10.92
CA SER A 26 -6.48 -4.73 9.67
C SER A 26 -5.81 -5.96 9.08
N TYR A 27 -6.50 -6.69 8.21
CA TYR A 27 -5.93 -7.84 7.49
C TYR A 27 -4.60 -7.50 6.78
N SER A 28 -4.55 -6.38 6.06
CA SER A 28 -3.34 -5.93 5.37
C SER A 28 -2.20 -5.57 6.33
N SER A 29 -2.53 -5.04 7.51
CA SER A 29 -1.52 -4.73 8.53
C SER A 29 -0.93 -5.97 9.20
N LEU A 30 -1.75 -6.98 9.52
CA LEU A 30 -1.27 -8.27 10.03
C LEU A 30 -0.36 -8.94 9.02
N LYS A 31 -0.82 -9.06 7.76
CA LYS A 31 -0.02 -9.64 6.68
C LYS A 31 1.30 -8.89 6.47
N ALA A 32 1.30 -7.56 6.60
CA ALA A 32 2.51 -6.76 6.47
C ALA A 32 3.54 -7.02 7.59
N VAL A 33 3.09 -7.18 8.85
CA VAL A 33 3.97 -7.56 9.96
C VAL A 33 4.50 -8.98 9.76
N GLU A 34 3.63 -9.93 9.44
CA GLU A 34 4.00 -11.33 9.19
C GLU A 34 5.01 -11.47 8.05
N THR A 35 4.89 -10.64 7.01
CA THR A 35 5.80 -10.65 5.86
C THR A 35 7.17 -10.05 6.18
N CYS A 36 7.21 -8.95 6.95
CA CYS A 36 8.47 -8.33 7.38
C CYS A 36 8.18 -7.29 8.49
N PRO A 37 8.41 -7.64 9.77
CA PRO A 37 8.16 -6.73 10.91
C PRO A 37 8.93 -5.42 10.78
N ARG A 38 10.21 -5.47 10.40
CA ARG A 38 11.05 -4.28 10.17
C ARG A 38 10.48 -3.35 9.09
N ARG A 39 9.93 -3.90 8.01
CA ARG A 39 9.25 -3.06 6.99
C ARG A 39 8.04 -2.37 7.59
N TYR A 40 7.20 -3.11 8.31
CA TYR A 40 5.96 -2.59 8.87
C TYR A 40 6.19 -1.41 9.82
N VAL A 41 7.08 -1.58 10.79
CA VAL A 41 7.37 -0.58 11.83
C VAL A 41 8.10 0.63 11.26
N LEU A 42 9.13 0.44 10.42
CA LEU A 42 9.87 1.56 9.83
C LEU A 42 8.99 2.39 8.89
N ALA A 43 8.06 1.75 8.16
CA ALA A 43 7.13 2.48 7.30
C ALA A 43 6.17 3.37 8.10
N ARG A 44 5.94 3.07 9.38
CA ARG A 44 5.01 3.78 10.29
C ARG A 44 5.71 4.62 11.36
N ALA A 45 7.03 4.53 11.46
CA ALA A 45 7.83 5.32 12.38
C ALA A 45 7.75 6.82 12.07
N GLN A 46 8.08 7.66 13.05
CA GLN A 46 8.21 9.09 12.87
C GLN A 46 9.65 9.45 12.49
N TYR A 47 9.79 10.38 11.55
CA TYR A 47 11.07 10.86 11.01
C TYR A 47 11.08 12.39 10.97
N SER A 48 11.24 13.03 12.13
CA SER A 48 11.18 14.50 12.28
C SER A 48 12.21 15.24 11.42
N ASP A 49 13.34 14.60 11.13
CA ASP A 49 14.42 15.17 10.33
C ASP A 49 14.17 15.06 8.81
N ILE A 50 13.18 14.26 8.40
CA ILE A 50 12.85 14.01 6.99
C ILE A 50 11.64 14.84 6.55
N TRP A 51 10.55 14.79 7.32
CA TRP A 51 9.29 15.49 7.02
C TRP A 51 8.30 15.47 8.19
N ASP A 52 7.30 16.35 8.13
CA ASP A 52 6.32 16.56 9.22
C ASP A 52 5.17 15.54 9.28
N ARG A 53 5.21 14.48 8.47
CA ARG A 53 4.12 13.49 8.39
C ARG A 53 4.47 12.17 9.08
N ALA A 54 3.44 11.46 9.50
CA ALA A 54 3.58 10.12 10.04
C ALA A 54 4.07 9.13 8.97
N GLY A 55 4.95 8.21 9.37
CA GLY A 55 5.53 7.20 8.51
C GLY A 55 6.75 7.68 7.71
N TYR A 56 7.42 6.74 7.06
CA TYR A 56 8.50 7.05 6.13
C TYR A 56 7.89 7.50 4.79
N PRO A 57 8.45 8.53 4.11
CA PRO A 57 7.92 8.98 2.83
C PRO A 57 7.94 7.84 1.80
N GLU A 58 6.75 7.46 1.32
CA GLU A 58 6.60 6.37 0.35
C GLU A 58 6.76 6.87 -1.09
N VAL A 59 7.28 6.01 -1.97
CA VAL A 59 7.27 6.26 -3.41
C VAL A 59 6.32 5.22 -4.01
N PRO A 60 5.02 5.54 -4.13
CA PRO A 60 4.03 4.59 -4.60
C PRO A 60 4.27 4.28 -6.08
N SER A 61 3.98 3.04 -6.47
CA SER A 61 4.04 2.66 -7.87
C SER A 61 2.83 3.20 -8.63
N VAL A 62 2.98 3.39 -9.95
CA VAL A 62 1.87 3.76 -10.85
C VAL A 62 0.73 2.74 -10.74
N ALA A 63 1.06 1.45 -10.61
CA ALA A 63 0.06 0.39 -10.47
C ALA A 63 -0.74 0.50 -9.16
N ALA A 64 -0.09 0.79 -8.04
CA ALA A 64 -0.76 0.97 -6.75
C ALA A 64 -1.69 2.20 -6.77
N LEU A 65 -1.21 3.35 -7.26
CA LEU A 65 -2.05 4.54 -7.38
C LEU A 65 -3.19 4.36 -8.39
N PHE A 66 -2.96 3.63 -9.48
CA PHE A 66 -4.02 3.29 -10.42
C PHE A 66 -5.14 2.51 -9.73
N GLY A 67 -4.80 1.47 -8.97
CA GLY A 67 -5.78 0.68 -8.22
C GLY A 67 -6.54 1.52 -7.19
N ASP A 68 -5.84 2.35 -6.43
CA ASP A 68 -6.45 3.30 -5.49
C ASP A 68 -7.48 4.22 -6.17
N VAL A 69 -7.16 4.72 -7.37
CA VAL A 69 -8.06 5.61 -8.13
C VAL A 69 -9.30 4.85 -8.64
N VAL A 70 -9.16 3.59 -9.03
CA VAL A 70 -10.30 2.73 -9.39
C VAL A 70 -11.21 2.53 -8.18
N HIS A 71 -10.67 2.17 -7.01
CA HIS A 71 -11.44 2.00 -5.79
C HIS A 71 -12.14 3.29 -5.35
N ASP A 72 -11.44 4.42 -5.30
CA ASP A 72 -12.04 5.72 -4.94
C ASP A 72 -13.18 6.13 -5.89
N SER A 73 -13.03 5.78 -7.17
CA SER A 73 -14.05 6.03 -8.19
C SER A 73 -15.28 5.16 -7.98
N LEU A 74 -15.07 3.86 -7.73
CA LEU A 74 -16.14 2.93 -7.39
C LEU A 74 -16.87 3.37 -6.13
N GLU A 75 -16.14 3.66 -5.06
CA GLU A 75 -16.69 4.17 -3.79
C GLU A 75 -17.61 5.37 -4.05
N THR A 76 -17.10 6.37 -4.78
CA THR A 76 -17.85 7.60 -5.07
C THR A 76 -19.16 7.30 -5.81
N ILE A 77 -19.11 6.45 -6.83
CA ILE A 77 -20.27 6.14 -7.67
C ILE A 77 -21.26 5.24 -6.95
N VAL A 78 -20.80 4.15 -6.31
CA VAL A 78 -21.65 3.20 -5.60
C VAL A 78 -22.39 3.91 -4.48
N ARG A 79 -21.70 4.74 -3.67
CA ARG A 79 -22.36 5.56 -2.63
C ARG A 79 -23.46 6.44 -3.22
N ALA A 80 -23.22 7.11 -4.35
CA ALA A 80 -24.21 7.97 -4.99
C ALA A 80 -25.43 7.16 -5.48
N LEU A 81 -25.21 6.00 -6.11
CA LEU A 81 -26.28 5.10 -6.57
C LEU A 81 -27.11 4.58 -5.40
N THR A 82 -26.47 4.08 -4.34
CA THR A 82 -27.17 3.57 -3.15
C THR A 82 -27.98 4.66 -2.46
N ASN A 83 -27.44 5.88 -2.35
CA ASN A 83 -28.16 7.01 -1.72
C ASN A 83 -29.42 7.41 -2.49
N GLN A 84 -29.44 7.18 -3.80
CA GLN A 84 -30.60 7.42 -4.66
C GLN A 84 -31.52 6.20 -4.77
N GLY A 85 -31.19 5.08 -4.11
CA GLY A 85 -32.00 3.87 -4.12
C GLY A 85 -31.95 3.09 -5.46
N CYS A 86 -30.91 3.31 -6.26
CA CYS A 86 -30.73 2.57 -7.50
C CYS A 86 -30.48 1.08 -7.22
N THR A 87 -31.05 0.20 -8.05
CA THR A 87 -30.88 -1.27 -7.96
C THR A 87 -29.81 -1.80 -8.91
N SER A 88 -29.39 -1.01 -9.89
CA SER A 88 -28.32 -1.35 -10.84
C SER A 88 -27.68 -0.07 -11.41
N ALA A 89 -26.49 -0.20 -11.99
CA ALA A 89 -25.80 0.91 -12.66
C ALA A 89 -26.30 1.19 -14.09
N SER A 90 -27.20 0.37 -14.63
CA SER A 90 -27.67 0.44 -16.02
C SER A 90 -29.05 1.10 -16.18
N GLY A 91 -29.76 1.39 -15.08
CA GLY A 91 -31.09 1.98 -15.11
C GLY A 91 -31.10 3.49 -15.44
N GLN A 92 -32.26 4.01 -15.87
CA GLN A 92 -32.42 5.44 -16.19
C GLN A 92 -32.03 6.36 -15.01
N GLN A 93 -32.39 5.96 -13.78
CA GLN A 93 -32.01 6.69 -12.58
C GLN A 93 -30.49 6.71 -12.36
N ALA A 94 -29.81 5.57 -12.56
CA ALA A 94 -28.36 5.50 -12.46
C ALA A 94 -27.66 6.39 -13.49
N THR A 95 -28.16 6.45 -14.73
CA THR A 95 -27.67 7.37 -15.75
C THR A 95 -27.79 8.83 -15.33
N ALA A 96 -28.90 9.21 -14.67
CA ALA A 96 -29.05 10.56 -14.12
C ALA A 96 -28.02 10.87 -13.03
N VAL A 97 -27.81 9.95 -12.08
CA VAL A 97 -26.79 10.08 -11.03
C VAL A 97 -25.39 10.22 -11.61
N LEU A 98 -25.03 9.37 -12.58
CA LEU A 98 -23.73 9.44 -13.24
C LEU A 98 -23.53 10.76 -13.99
N LYS A 99 -24.59 11.31 -14.59
CA LYS A 99 -24.56 12.62 -15.25
C LYS A 99 -24.33 13.75 -14.23
N GLU A 100 -24.97 13.70 -13.07
CA GLU A 100 -24.75 14.66 -11.97
C GLU A 100 -23.32 14.62 -11.44
N LEU A 101 -22.70 13.43 -11.40
CA LEU A 101 -21.28 13.27 -11.05
C LEU A 101 -20.31 13.73 -12.15
N GLY A 102 -20.80 14.10 -13.33
CA GLY A 102 -19.98 14.47 -14.49
C GLY A 102 -19.44 13.28 -15.30
N GLY A 103 -19.93 12.07 -15.02
CA GLY A 103 -19.53 10.82 -15.67
C GLY A 103 -18.24 10.21 -15.10
N TYR A 104 -17.95 8.98 -15.54
CA TYR A 104 -16.83 8.16 -15.04
C TYR A 104 -15.47 8.86 -15.10
N SER A 105 -15.15 9.51 -16.22
CA SER A 105 -13.87 10.20 -16.38
C SER A 105 -13.71 11.37 -15.42
N ALA A 106 -14.78 12.09 -15.09
CA ALA A 106 -14.71 13.21 -14.16
C ALA A 106 -14.46 12.71 -12.72
N VAL A 107 -15.14 11.62 -12.33
CA VAL A 107 -14.92 10.95 -11.04
C VAL A 107 -13.48 10.44 -10.95
N ALA A 108 -12.97 9.73 -11.96
CA ALA A 108 -11.62 9.21 -12.00
C ALA A 108 -10.55 10.31 -11.90
N LYS A 109 -10.73 11.43 -12.64
CA LYS A 109 -9.82 12.59 -12.56
C LYS A 109 -9.83 13.21 -11.16
N LYS A 110 -11.00 13.32 -10.53
CA LYS A 110 -11.11 13.85 -9.16
C LYS A 110 -10.45 12.94 -8.13
N ALA A 111 -10.65 11.63 -8.24
CA ALA A 111 -9.98 10.62 -7.42
C ALA A 111 -8.46 10.71 -7.57
N LEU A 112 -7.95 10.76 -8.82
CA LEU A 112 -6.52 10.95 -9.10
C LEU A 112 -6.00 12.25 -8.46
N ALA A 113 -6.68 13.38 -8.68
CA ALA A 113 -6.27 14.66 -8.12
C ALA A 113 -6.18 14.63 -6.58
N ASN A 114 -7.12 13.96 -5.91
CA ASN A 114 -7.11 13.80 -4.45
C ASN A 114 -5.91 12.97 -3.97
N ARG A 115 -5.63 11.83 -4.64
CA ARG A 115 -4.46 10.98 -4.33
C ARG A 115 -3.16 11.73 -4.54
N LEU A 116 -3.07 12.46 -5.65
CA LEU A 116 -1.93 13.28 -6.03
C LEU A 116 -1.66 14.44 -5.06
N LYS A 117 -2.71 15.08 -4.55
CA LYS A 117 -2.63 16.12 -3.51
C LYS A 117 -2.05 15.57 -2.21
N GLY A 118 -2.41 14.33 -1.86
CA GLY A 118 -1.85 13.60 -0.72
C GLY A 118 -0.33 13.43 -0.80
N LEU A 119 0.29 13.55 -1.97
CA LEU A 119 1.72 13.35 -2.17
C LEU A 119 2.51 14.66 -2.32
N GLU A 120 1.88 15.83 -2.26
CA GLU A 120 2.52 17.13 -2.54
C GLU A 120 3.71 17.45 -1.64
N SER A 121 3.64 17.14 -0.35
CA SER A 121 4.72 17.41 0.61
C SER A 121 5.69 16.24 0.78
N ASN A 122 5.65 15.24 -0.11
CA ASN A 122 6.51 14.08 0.01
C ASN A 122 7.92 14.41 -0.53
N PRO A 123 8.96 14.41 0.34
CA PRO A 123 10.31 14.83 -0.05
C PRO A 123 10.96 13.89 -1.09
N ARG A 124 10.47 12.66 -1.24
CA ARG A 124 10.96 11.69 -2.24
C ARG A 124 10.27 11.81 -3.60
N LEU A 125 9.25 12.65 -3.72
CA LEU A 125 8.46 12.90 -4.93
C LEU A 125 8.46 14.39 -5.28
N VAL A 126 9.64 14.96 -5.53
CA VAL A 126 9.81 16.37 -5.91
C VAL A 126 10.15 16.53 -7.39
N GLY A 127 9.84 17.70 -7.96
CA GLY A 127 10.21 18.10 -9.32
C GLY A 127 9.73 17.12 -10.40
N GLU A 128 10.64 16.77 -11.32
CA GLU A 128 10.35 15.93 -12.49
C GLU A 128 9.80 14.54 -12.14
N ARG A 129 10.18 13.97 -10.98
CA ARG A 129 9.65 12.65 -10.56
C ARG A 129 8.15 12.73 -10.31
N ARG A 130 7.69 13.82 -9.70
CA ARG A 130 6.27 14.04 -9.40
C ARG A 130 5.46 14.28 -10.66
N GLN A 131 6.01 15.05 -11.60
CA GLN A 131 5.38 15.36 -12.88
C GLN A 131 5.24 14.09 -13.72
N ARG A 132 6.30 13.28 -13.87
CA ARG A 132 6.22 12.01 -14.59
C ARG A 132 5.20 11.04 -14.02
N LEU A 133 5.11 10.94 -12.68
CA LEU A 133 4.10 10.12 -12.02
C LEU A 133 2.68 10.59 -12.36
N GLN A 134 2.46 11.90 -12.36
CA GLN A 134 1.18 12.49 -12.75
C GLN A 134 0.84 12.21 -14.21
N ASP A 135 1.77 12.51 -15.13
CA ASP A 135 1.55 12.32 -16.57
C ASP A 135 1.23 10.85 -16.88
N GLN A 136 1.95 9.91 -16.27
CA GLN A 136 1.69 8.47 -16.42
C GLN A 136 0.31 8.06 -15.92
N LEU A 137 -0.17 8.61 -14.81
CA LEU A 137 -1.50 8.30 -14.28
C LEU A 137 -2.62 8.97 -15.08
N GLU A 138 -2.41 10.22 -15.52
CA GLU A 138 -3.38 10.94 -16.35
C GLU A 138 -3.61 10.25 -17.70
N GLN A 139 -2.55 9.72 -18.32
CA GLN A 139 -2.64 8.92 -19.55
C GLN A 139 -3.47 7.64 -19.37
N ARG A 140 -3.56 7.10 -18.15
CA ARG A 140 -4.29 5.87 -17.81
C ARG A 140 -5.72 6.11 -17.33
N ILE A 141 -6.22 7.35 -17.30
CA ILE A 141 -7.63 7.65 -16.96
C ILE A 141 -8.65 6.89 -17.84
N PRO A 142 -8.42 6.67 -19.15
CA PRO A 142 -9.32 5.85 -19.96
C PRO A 142 -9.43 4.40 -19.46
N GLU A 143 -8.32 3.79 -19.02
CA GLU A 143 -8.28 2.45 -18.44
C GLU A 143 -9.04 2.40 -17.11
N VAL A 144 -8.82 3.40 -16.22
CA VAL A 144 -9.58 3.51 -14.95
C VAL A 144 -11.08 3.54 -15.23
N ARG A 145 -11.51 4.35 -16.22
CA ARG A 145 -12.91 4.45 -16.61
C ARG A 145 -13.45 3.08 -17.03
N GLU A 146 -12.73 2.36 -17.89
CA GLU A 146 -13.15 1.06 -18.39
C GLU A 146 -13.30 0.05 -17.24
N GLU A 147 -12.31 -0.05 -16.35
CA GLU A 147 -12.41 -0.93 -15.17
C GLU A 147 -13.61 -0.60 -14.29
N VAL A 148 -13.80 0.68 -13.97
CA VAL A 148 -14.95 1.14 -13.17
C VAL A 148 -16.27 0.75 -13.85
N GLN A 149 -16.39 0.92 -15.17
CA GLN A 149 -17.59 0.53 -15.91
C GLN A 149 -17.84 -0.98 -15.86
N HIS A 150 -16.79 -1.80 -15.98
CA HIS A 150 -16.91 -3.25 -15.89
C HIS A 150 -17.46 -3.72 -14.55
N TYR A 151 -16.95 -3.17 -13.44
CA TYR A 151 -17.47 -3.48 -12.10
C TYR A 151 -18.93 -3.08 -11.95
N LEU A 152 -19.26 -1.86 -12.32
CA LEU A 152 -20.60 -1.32 -12.14
C LEU A 152 -21.65 -2.08 -12.96
N HIS A 153 -21.30 -2.54 -14.17
CA HIS A 153 -22.23 -3.26 -15.03
C HIS A 153 -22.67 -4.62 -14.45
N ARG A 154 -21.82 -5.25 -13.65
CA ARG A 154 -22.06 -6.56 -13.02
C ARG A 154 -22.71 -6.45 -11.66
N MET A 155 -22.67 -5.26 -11.06
CA MET A 155 -23.14 -5.05 -9.71
C MET A 155 -24.68 -5.01 -9.62
N ALA A 156 -25.21 -5.75 -8.66
CA ALA A 156 -26.59 -5.61 -8.18
C ALA A 156 -26.60 -4.85 -6.85
N LEU A 157 -27.52 -3.90 -6.72
CA LEU A 157 -27.71 -3.11 -5.50
C LEU A 157 -29.08 -3.39 -4.88
N ALA A 158 -29.12 -3.54 -3.56
CA ALA A 158 -30.35 -3.66 -2.80
C ALA A 158 -30.74 -2.28 -2.22
N PRO A 159 -31.96 -1.77 -2.50
CA PRO A 159 -32.44 -0.53 -1.91
C PRO A 159 -32.45 -0.63 -0.39
N ARG A 160 -32.05 0.45 0.28
CA ARG A 160 -32.05 0.50 1.75
C ARG A 160 -33.47 0.68 2.27
N THR A 161 -33.88 -0.21 3.17
CA THR A 161 -35.10 -0.01 3.98
C THR A 161 -34.84 1.15 4.94
N ARG A 162 -35.52 2.28 4.72
CA ARG A 162 -35.46 3.44 5.60
C ARG A 162 -36.30 3.19 6.85
N SER A 163 -35.67 2.73 7.92
CA SER A 163 -36.22 2.84 9.26
C SER A 163 -35.94 4.26 9.77
N GLY A 164 -36.99 5.04 10.08
CA GLY A 164 -37.02 6.30 10.85
C GLY A 164 -35.80 7.25 10.85
N SER A 165 -36.02 8.49 10.38
CA SER A 165 -35.16 9.70 10.49
C SER A 165 -33.87 9.60 11.33
N GLY A 166 -32.76 9.27 10.66
CA GLY A 166 -31.42 9.65 11.08
C GLY A 166 -30.78 10.44 9.94
N SER A 167 -30.80 11.76 10.03
CA SER A 167 -30.05 12.65 9.15
C SER A 167 -28.55 12.48 9.42
N GLY A 168 -27.91 11.59 8.68
CA GLY A 168 -26.47 11.39 8.67
C GLY A 168 -25.92 11.63 7.27
N SER A 169 -25.93 12.88 6.81
CA SER A 169 -25.08 13.32 5.70
C SER A 169 -23.66 13.48 6.23
N GLY A 170 -22.72 12.62 5.83
CA GLY A 170 -21.32 12.80 6.17
C GLY A 170 -20.44 11.59 5.86
N SER A 171 -19.45 11.81 5.00
CA SER A 171 -18.13 11.15 4.93
C SER A 171 -17.90 9.91 5.80
N GLY A 172 -17.60 8.75 5.21
CA GLY A 172 -16.92 7.63 5.88
C GLY A 172 -17.37 7.34 7.32
N GLY A 173 -18.70 7.34 7.55
CA GLY A 173 -19.28 7.53 8.88
C GLY A 173 -19.02 6.39 9.89
N PRO A 174 -19.18 6.70 11.19
CA PRO A 174 -18.91 5.80 12.32
C PRO A 174 -19.68 4.47 12.23
N ARG A 175 -19.16 3.41 12.85
CA ARG A 175 -19.81 2.10 13.00
C ARG A 175 -21.27 2.26 13.44
N TYR A 176 -22.21 1.68 12.70
CA TYR A 176 -23.66 1.78 12.96
C TYR A 176 -24.39 0.50 12.52
N THR A 177 -25.56 0.26 13.09
CA THR A 177 -26.41 -0.90 12.78
C THR A 177 -26.83 -0.95 11.31
N ARG A 178 -26.55 -2.07 10.64
CA ARG A 178 -26.82 -2.22 9.20
C ARG A 178 -28.22 -2.82 8.99
N SER A 179 -29.15 -1.99 8.49
CA SER A 179 -30.47 -2.45 8.05
C SER A 179 -30.41 -3.13 6.68
N VAL A 180 -31.50 -3.77 6.25
CA VAL A 180 -31.60 -4.41 4.92
C VAL A 180 -31.31 -3.40 3.81
N GLY A 181 -30.42 -3.78 2.89
CA GLY A 181 -29.95 -2.99 1.76
C GLY A 181 -28.44 -3.11 1.52
N SER A 182 -27.96 -2.45 0.47
CA SER A 182 -26.53 -2.34 0.18
C SER A 182 -25.87 -1.20 0.95
N HIS A 183 -24.68 -1.47 1.48
CA HIS A 183 -23.84 -0.56 2.27
C HIS A 183 -22.42 -0.56 1.69
N PRO A 184 -22.08 0.39 0.80
CA PRO A 184 -20.71 0.53 0.31
C PRO A 184 -19.77 1.03 1.40
N GLU A 185 -18.53 0.55 1.37
CA GLU A 185 -17.44 0.91 2.29
C GLU A 185 -17.84 0.73 3.75
N ALA A 186 -18.47 -0.41 4.06
CA ALA A 186 -18.92 -0.72 5.39
C ALA A 186 -17.72 -1.01 6.29
N THR A 187 -17.51 -0.17 7.30
CA THR A 187 -16.54 -0.46 8.36
C THR A 187 -17.12 -1.47 9.33
N LEU A 188 -16.38 -2.56 9.54
CA LEU A 188 -16.69 -3.63 10.48
C LEU A 188 -15.57 -3.75 11.51
N GLN A 189 -15.92 -4.13 12.73
CA GLN A 189 -14.95 -4.23 13.83
C GLN A 189 -15.30 -5.37 14.79
N ALA A 190 -14.30 -6.17 15.12
CA ALA A 190 -14.33 -7.19 16.17
C ALA A 190 -13.50 -6.68 17.34
N ASP A 191 -14.15 -6.02 18.30
CA ASP A 191 -13.50 -5.29 19.40
C ASP A 191 -12.62 -6.22 20.25
N ASP A 192 -13.15 -7.38 20.64
CA ASP A 192 -12.46 -8.34 21.51
C ASP A 192 -11.21 -8.95 20.84
N LEU A 193 -11.17 -8.95 19.51
CA LEU A 193 -10.01 -9.41 18.73
C LEU A 193 -9.07 -8.28 18.34
N ARG A 194 -9.43 -7.02 18.63
CA ARG A 194 -8.75 -5.82 18.12
C ARG A 194 -8.59 -5.84 16.60
N LEU A 195 -9.63 -6.26 15.88
CA LEU A 195 -9.62 -6.31 14.42
C LEU A 195 -10.61 -5.32 13.82
N TRP A 196 -10.24 -4.75 12.68
CA TRP A 196 -11.15 -3.92 11.89
C TRP A 196 -10.88 -4.06 10.39
N GLY A 197 -11.88 -3.70 9.60
CA GLY A 197 -11.79 -3.74 8.15
C GLY A 197 -12.85 -2.88 7.50
N ARG A 198 -12.62 -2.54 6.24
CA ARG A 198 -13.57 -1.81 5.42
C ARG A 198 -13.92 -2.68 4.23
N VAL A 199 -15.16 -3.13 4.19
CA VAL A 199 -15.72 -3.96 3.12
C VAL A 199 -16.20 -3.05 2.00
N ASP A 200 -15.75 -3.30 0.77
CA ASP A 200 -16.12 -2.47 -0.38
C ASP A 200 -17.64 -2.44 -0.60
N LEU A 201 -18.31 -3.59 -0.54
CA LEU A 201 -19.77 -3.67 -0.58
C LEU A 201 -20.31 -4.76 0.36
N LEU A 202 -21.14 -4.34 1.31
CA LEU A 202 -21.90 -5.22 2.19
C LEU A 202 -23.39 -5.17 1.81
N THR A 203 -23.99 -6.30 1.42
CA THR A 203 -25.42 -6.36 1.07
C THR A 203 -26.18 -7.16 2.11
N VAL A 204 -26.90 -6.46 2.98
CA VAL A 204 -27.70 -7.08 4.06
C VAL A 204 -29.07 -7.44 3.51
N GLY A 205 -29.37 -8.73 3.39
CA GLY A 205 -30.70 -9.25 3.10
C GLY A 205 -31.52 -9.50 4.36
N HIS A 206 -32.74 -10.01 4.17
CA HIS A 206 -33.61 -10.39 5.31
C HIS A 206 -33.10 -11.60 6.08
N ALA A 207 -32.46 -12.55 5.39
CA ALA A 207 -32.03 -13.83 5.97
C ALA A 207 -30.51 -13.98 6.04
N LYS A 208 -29.76 -13.32 5.16
CA LYS A 208 -28.30 -13.47 5.04
C LYS A 208 -27.66 -12.13 4.65
N VAL A 209 -26.36 -12.01 4.86
CA VAL A 209 -25.54 -10.91 4.35
C VAL A 209 -24.51 -11.40 3.35
N ASP A 210 -24.35 -10.70 2.23
CA ASP A 210 -23.33 -10.98 1.24
C ASP A 210 -22.21 -9.93 1.34
N ILE A 211 -20.96 -10.37 1.17
CA ILE A 211 -19.75 -9.54 1.23
C ILE A 211 -19.09 -9.56 -0.14
N THR A 212 -18.82 -8.39 -0.70
CA THR A 212 -18.07 -8.25 -1.96
C THR A 212 -16.87 -7.34 -1.76
N ASP A 213 -15.71 -7.79 -2.26
CA ASP A 213 -14.45 -7.07 -2.24
C ASP A 213 -13.92 -6.95 -3.68
N TYR A 214 -13.66 -5.73 -4.14
CA TYR A 214 -13.21 -5.45 -5.51
C TYR A 214 -11.69 -5.61 -5.57
N LYS A 215 -11.19 -6.21 -6.67
CA LYS A 215 -9.78 -6.54 -6.83
C LYS A 215 -9.21 -6.04 -8.14
N THR A 216 -8.34 -5.06 -8.06
CA THR A 216 -7.55 -4.61 -9.21
C THR A 216 -6.37 -5.57 -9.44
N GLY A 217 -6.24 -6.10 -10.66
CA GLY A 217 -5.15 -7.00 -11.05
C GLY A 217 -5.53 -8.48 -11.10
N ALA A 218 -4.52 -9.34 -10.99
CA ALA A 218 -4.69 -10.79 -11.12
C ALA A 218 -5.28 -11.42 -9.85
N GLU A 219 -5.93 -12.58 -10.03
CA GLU A 219 -6.40 -13.40 -8.92
C GLU A 219 -5.25 -13.84 -8.01
N ASN A 220 -5.52 -13.87 -6.70
CA ASN A 220 -4.56 -14.29 -5.69
C ASN A 220 -5.31 -14.97 -4.53
N GLU A 221 -4.80 -16.10 -4.04
CA GLU A 221 -5.43 -16.86 -2.94
C GLU A 221 -5.66 -16.01 -1.70
N SER A 222 -4.76 -15.05 -1.42
CA SER A 222 -4.91 -14.17 -0.26
C SER A 222 -6.08 -13.18 -0.34
N HIS A 223 -6.70 -13.04 -1.51
CA HIS A 223 -7.97 -12.32 -1.67
C HIS A 223 -9.12 -13.10 -1.00
N LEU A 224 -9.09 -14.44 -1.05
CA LEU A 224 -10.08 -15.29 -0.39
C LEU A 224 -9.88 -15.30 1.13
N ASP A 225 -8.64 -15.25 1.60
CA ASP A 225 -8.34 -15.11 3.02
C ASP A 225 -8.81 -13.77 3.59
N GLN A 226 -8.78 -12.69 2.79
CA GLN A 226 -9.35 -11.40 3.18
C GLN A 226 -10.87 -11.46 3.32
N LEU A 227 -11.56 -12.21 2.45
CA LEU A 227 -13.00 -12.44 2.57
C LEU A 227 -13.34 -13.22 3.85
N ARG A 228 -12.55 -14.23 4.20
CA ARG A 228 -12.69 -14.96 5.47
C ARG A 228 -12.42 -14.06 6.68
N PHE A 229 -11.48 -13.13 6.57
CA PHE A 229 -11.28 -12.10 7.59
C PHE A 229 -12.53 -11.21 7.77
N TYR A 230 -13.15 -10.75 6.68
CA TYR A 230 -14.39 -9.97 6.77
C TYR A 230 -15.57 -10.77 7.33
N ALA A 231 -15.64 -12.08 7.04
CA ALA A 231 -16.62 -12.98 7.65
C ALA A 231 -16.49 -12.98 9.18
N VAL A 232 -15.26 -13.11 9.72
CA VAL A 232 -15.01 -13.00 11.17
C VAL A 232 -15.41 -11.63 11.71
N LEU A 233 -15.06 -10.54 11.01
CA LEU A 233 -15.47 -9.21 11.45
C LEU A 233 -16.99 -9.08 11.56
N TRP A 234 -17.73 -9.52 10.54
CA TRP A 234 -19.19 -9.42 10.55
C TRP A 234 -19.85 -10.27 11.67
N ASP A 235 -19.33 -11.47 11.89
CA ASP A 235 -19.83 -12.37 12.93
C ASP A 235 -19.61 -11.79 14.34
N GLN A 236 -18.45 -11.18 14.56
CA GLN A 236 -18.04 -10.63 15.85
C GLN A 236 -18.48 -9.17 16.07
N ASP A 237 -18.92 -8.44 15.04
CA ASP A 237 -19.33 -7.04 15.15
C ASP A 237 -20.74 -6.87 15.75
N THR A 238 -20.80 -6.66 17.06
CA THR A 238 -22.05 -6.48 17.82
C THR A 238 -22.80 -5.16 17.56
N VAL A 239 -22.17 -4.17 16.92
CA VAL A 239 -22.78 -2.87 16.63
C VAL A 239 -23.36 -2.83 15.22
N SER A 240 -22.61 -3.32 14.24
CA SER A 240 -23.06 -3.38 12.85
C SER A 240 -24.07 -4.49 12.62
N ASN A 241 -23.89 -5.65 13.29
CA ASN A 241 -24.71 -6.85 13.16
C ASN A 241 -25.56 -7.14 14.42
N THR A 242 -26.34 -6.15 14.88
CA THR A 242 -27.20 -6.31 16.06
C THR A 242 -28.23 -7.44 15.91
N SER A 243 -28.68 -7.67 14.67
CA SER A 243 -29.69 -8.68 14.34
C SER A 243 -29.10 -10.09 14.22
N ARG A 244 -27.78 -10.26 14.37
CA ARG A 244 -27.05 -11.53 14.15
C ARG A 244 -27.43 -12.18 12.82
N THR A 245 -27.54 -11.37 11.77
CA THR A 245 -27.82 -11.86 10.42
C THR A 245 -26.66 -12.74 9.97
N PRO A 246 -26.91 -14.00 9.59
CA PRO A 246 -25.86 -14.94 9.22
C PRO A 246 -25.22 -14.55 7.87
N LEU A 247 -23.99 -15.03 7.66
CA LEU A 247 -23.27 -14.84 6.40
C LEU A 247 -23.91 -15.62 5.25
N GLY A 248 -23.79 -15.06 4.05
CA GLY A 248 -24.20 -15.61 2.77
C GLY A 248 -23.00 -15.87 1.88
N MET A 249 -22.96 -15.26 0.70
CA MET A 249 -21.87 -15.40 -0.25
C MET A 249 -20.74 -14.41 0.04
N LEU A 250 -19.50 -14.87 -0.13
CA LEU A 250 -18.32 -14.01 -0.09
C LEU A 250 -17.70 -13.97 -1.49
N THR A 251 -17.62 -12.78 -2.08
CA THR A 251 -17.25 -12.60 -3.49
C THR A 251 -16.03 -11.71 -3.64
N ALA A 252 -14.99 -12.21 -4.30
CA ALA A 252 -13.91 -11.39 -4.86
C ALA A 252 -14.31 -11.03 -6.30
N ALA A 253 -14.53 -9.74 -6.55
CA ALA A 253 -14.91 -9.25 -7.86
C ALA A 253 -13.68 -8.67 -8.58
N TYR A 254 -13.39 -9.17 -9.78
CA TYR A 254 -12.37 -8.67 -10.69
C TYR A 254 -13.05 -7.99 -11.89
N PRO A 255 -12.33 -7.21 -12.73
CA PRO A 255 -12.96 -6.53 -13.86
C PRO A 255 -13.70 -7.50 -14.81
N ASN A 256 -13.13 -8.68 -15.04
CA ASN A 256 -13.63 -9.63 -16.05
C ASN A 256 -14.31 -10.88 -15.49
N HIS A 257 -14.19 -11.18 -14.19
CA HIS A 257 -14.80 -12.36 -13.58
C HIS A 257 -15.02 -12.15 -12.07
N GLU A 258 -15.76 -13.05 -11.45
CA GLU A 258 -16.00 -13.08 -10.01
C GLU A 258 -15.62 -14.46 -9.49
N VAL A 259 -15.07 -14.50 -8.29
CA VAL A 259 -14.80 -15.74 -7.55
C VAL A 259 -15.60 -15.68 -6.26
N THR A 260 -16.55 -16.60 -6.12
CA THR A 260 -17.41 -16.69 -4.94
C THR A 260 -17.05 -17.92 -4.13
N ILE A 261 -16.92 -17.75 -2.82
CA ILE A 261 -16.75 -18.84 -1.86
C ILE A 261 -17.93 -18.88 -0.89
N ASP A 262 -18.21 -20.07 -0.38
CA ASP A 262 -19.20 -20.24 0.68
C ASP A 262 -18.71 -19.56 1.97
N ALA A 263 -19.66 -18.98 2.71
CA ALA A 263 -19.36 -18.48 4.05
C ALA A 263 -18.93 -19.62 4.98
N PRO A 264 -17.95 -19.36 5.87
CA PRO A 264 -17.55 -20.32 6.88
C PRO A 264 -18.74 -20.64 7.80
N ASP A 265 -18.91 -21.92 8.13
CA ASP A 265 -19.87 -22.36 9.14
C ASP A 265 -19.40 -21.99 10.57
N THR A 266 -20.23 -22.25 11.58
CA THR A 266 -19.91 -21.87 12.96
C THR A 266 -18.62 -22.50 13.49
N PRO A 267 -18.34 -23.81 13.30
CA PRO A 267 -17.05 -24.39 13.65
C PRO A 267 -15.87 -23.72 12.92
N GLN A 268 -15.99 -23.45 11.61
CA GLN A 268 -14.94 -22.78 10.84
C GLN A 268 -14.71 -21.35 11.32
N LEU A 269 -15.76 -20.60 11.66
CA LEU A 269 -15.66 -19.26 12.23
C LEU A 269 -14.92 -19.27 13.57
N GLN A 270 -15.20 -20.24 14.45
CA GLN A 270 -14.50 -20.38 15.73
C GLN A 270 -13.00 -20.62 15.53
N LEU A 271 -12.62 -21.51 14.61
CA LEU A 271 -11.22 -21.75 14.27
C LEU A 271 -10.54 -20.49 13.71
N LEU A 272 -11.24 -19.73 12.86
CA LEU A 272 -10.72 -18.47 12.32
C LEU A 272 -10.54 -17.41 13.41
N VAL A 273 -11.49 -17.31 14.36
CA VAL A 273 -11.40 -16.40 15.52
C VAL A 273 -10.16 -16.71 16.35
N GLU A 274 -9.93 -17.98 16.70
CA GLU A 274 -8.75 -18.42 17.45
C GLU A 274 -7.45 -18.16 16.68
N ALA A 275 -7.44 -18.44 15.37
CA ALA A 275 -6.31 -18.18 14.51
C ALA A 275 -5.97 -16.69 14.43
N PHE A 276 -6.96 -15.81 14.26
CA PHE A 276 -6.72 -14.37 14.21
C PHE A 276 -6.30 -13.79 15.57
N ALA A 277 -6.86 -14.28 16.69
CA ALA A 277 -6.39 -13.89 18.02
C ALA A 277 -4.90 -14.21 18.21
N SER A 278 -4.48 -15.41 17.78
CA SER A 278 -3.08 -15.84 17.82
C SER A 278 -2.19 -14.97 16.93
N ARG A 279 -2.66 -14.61 15.71
CA ARG A 279 -1.94 -13.71 14.80
C ARG A 279 -1.79 -12.31 15.36
N VAL A 280 -2.81 -11.76 16.02
CA VAL A 280 -2.75 -10.45 16.67
C VAL A 280 -1.72 -10.45 17.80
N ALA A 281 -1.72 -11.47 18.66
CA ALA A 281 -0.73 -11.59 19.74
C ALA A 281 0.70 -11.66 19.18
N ALA A 282 0.94 -12.50 18.16
CA ALA A 282 2.24 -12.59 17.50
C ALA A 282 2.65 -11.26 16.84
N ALA A 283 1.71 -10.54 16.20
CA ALA A 283 1.99 -9.26 15.57
C ALA A 283 2.34 -8.17 16.60
N ASP A 284 1.67 -8.17 17.76
CA ASP A 284 2.00 -7.26 18.86
C ASP A 284 3.43 -7.47 19.35
N GLU A 285 3.83 -8.73 19.60
CA GLU A 285 5.21 -9.08 20.02
C GLU A 285 6.25 -8.60 19.00
N LEU A 286 5.99 -8.85 17.70
CA LEU A 286 6.90 -8.47 16.62
C LEU A 286 7.06 -6.95 16.49
N VAL A 287 5.98 -6.17 16.68
CA VAL A 287 6.04 -4.70 16.62
C VAL A 287 6.67 -4.09 17.86
N GLN A 288 6.50 -4.73 19.03
CA GLN A 288 7.06 -4.26 20.29
C GLN A 288 8.56 -4.57 20.46
N SER A 289 9.17 -5.37 19.58
CA SER A 289 10.62 -5.59 19.58
C SER A 289 11.41 -4.28 19.38
N ASP A 290 12.42 -4.05 20.22
CA ASP A 290 13.37 -2.92 20.09
C ASP A 290 14.20 -3.01 18.80
N GLU A 291 14.48 -4.24 18.37
CA GLU A 291 15.06 -4.51 17.05
C GLU A 291 14.09 -5.39 16.23
N PRO A 292 13.17 -4.77 15.47
CA PRO A 292 12.22 -5.51 14.65
C PRO A 292 12.94 -6.39 13.63
N ALA A 293 12.54 -7.67 13.53
CA ALA A 293 13.18 -8.61 12.64
C ALA A 293 13.01 -8.21 11.16
N ALA A 294 14.10 -8.25 10.41
CA ALA A 294 14.07 -8.11 8.96
C ALA A 294 13.89 -9.49 8.32
N GLN A 295 13.05 -9.56 7.30
CA GLN A 295 12.90 -10.75 6.46
C GLN A 295 13.14 -10.34 5.00
N PRO A 296 14.40 -10.35 4.51
CA PRO A 296 14.69 -10.07 3.12
C PRO A 296 14.10 -11.13 2.19
N GLY A 297 13.56 -10.70 1.05
CA GLY A 297 12.93 -11.56 0.05
C GLY A 297 12.45 -10.75 -1.16
N GLU A 298 11.65 -11.35 -2.03
CA GLU A 298 11.14 -10.69 -3.25
C GLU A 298 10.39 -9.38 -2.97
N GLN A 299 9.69 -9.31 -1.83
CA GLN A 299 8.98 -8.14 -1.32
C GLN A 299 9.87 -6.90 -1.13
N CYS A 300 11.20 -7.08 -0.99
CA CYS A 300 12.13 -5.98 -0.81
C CYS A 300 12.15 -5.02 -2.00
N THR A 301 11.91 -5.51 -3.22
CA THR A 301 11.84 -4.68 -4.44
C THR A 301 10.78 -3.58 -4.34
N PHE A 302 9.70 -3.84 -3.60
CA PHE A 302 8.58 -2.92 -3.37
C PHE A 302 8.62 -2.26 -1.98
N CYS A 303 9.68 -2.48 -1.20
CA CYS A 303 9.82 -1.94 0.14
C CYS A 303 10.33 -0.49 0.09
N SER A 304 9.52 0.47 0.55
CA SER A 304 9.84 1.90 0.58
C SER A 304 10.98 2.24 1.54
N VAL A 305 11.11 1.47 2.62
CA VAL A 305 12.11 1.63 3.70
C VAL A 305 13.36 0.77 3.51
N ARG A 306 13.52 0.09 2.37
CA ARG A 306 14.72 -0.72 2.11
C ARG A 306 16.04 0.04 2.22
N PRO A 307 16.14 1.37 1.96
CA PRO A 307 17.36 2.13 2.25
C PRO A 307 17.80 2.04 3.71
N LEU A 308 16.84 1.91 4.61
CA LEU A 308 17.04 1.92 6.06
C LEU A 308 17.30 0.51 6.62
N CYS A 309 17.14 -0.53 5.80
CA CYS A 309 17.25 -1.92 6.24
C CYS A 309 18.65 -2.46 6.00
N SER A 310 19.50 -2.51 7.03
CA SER A 310 20.85 -3.10 6.94
C SER A 310 20.85 -4.55 6.42
N ALA A 311 19.87 -5.36 6.82
CA ALA A 311 19.73 -6.75 6.41
C ALA A 311 19.38 -6.93 4.91
N TYR A 312 18.92 -5.89 4.21
CA TYR A 312 18.63 -5.94 2.78
C TYR A 312 19.90 -5.90 1.93
N TRP A 313 20.88 -5.08 2.31
CA TRP A 313 22.05 -4.80 1.46
C TRP A 313 22.93 -6.01 1.14
N PRO A 314 23.12 -6.99 2.05
CA PRO A 314 23.80 -8.23 1.72
C PRO A 314 23.11 -9.05 0.62
N THR A 315 21.81 -8.86 0.36
CA THR A 315 21.03 -9.67 -0.59
C THR A 315 20.97 -9.08 -2.00
N THR A 316 21.57 -7.92 -2.26
CA THR A 316 21.56 -7.32 -3.60
C THR A 316 22.42 -8.15 -4.58
N PRO A 317 22.10 -8.22 -5.86
CA PRO A 317 22.94 -8.97 -6.81
C PRO A 317 24.34 -8.34 -6.95
N ASP A 318 25.34 -9.13 -7.32
CA ASP A 318 26.64 -8.60 -7.73
C ASP A 318 26.47 -7.86 -9.08
N PRO A 319 26.79 -6.56 -9.15
CA PRO A 319 26.67 -5.77 -10.38
C PRO A 319 27.38 -6.36 -11.60
N ALA A 320 28.46 -7.12 -11.41
CA ALA A 320 29.21 -7.77 -12.48
C ALA A 320 28.42 -8.89 -13.18
N THR A 321 27.47 -9.50 -12.48
CA THR A 321 26.64 -10.59 -12.99
C THR A 321 25.41 -10.11 -13.77
N LEU A 322 25.10 -8.82 -13.68
CA LEU A 322 23.92 -8.23 -14.28
C LEU A 322 24.12 -7.93 -15.76
N LYS A 323 23.06 -8.14 -16.54
CA LYS A 323 23.02 -7.77 -17.96
C LYS A 323 22.97 -6.24 -18.09
N ARG A 324 23.49 -5.74 -19.20
CA ARG A 324 23.31 -4.33 -19.59
C ARG A 324 21.83 -3.96 -19.62
N GLY A 325 21.49 -2.79 -19.09
CA GLY A 325 20.13 -2.27 -19.00
C GLY A 325 19.33 -2.76 -17.79
N SER A 326 19.84 -3.74 -17.03
CA SER A 326 19.22 -4.17 -15.78
C SER A 326 19.27 -3.08 -14.71
N TRP A 327 18.27 -3.08 -13.83
CA TRP A 327 18.19 -2.18 -12.69
C TRP A 327 18.62 -2.90 -11.40
N PHE A 328 19.34 -2.21 -10.54
CA PHE A 328 19.83 -2.78 -9.28
C PHE A 328 20.07 -1.71 -8.21
N ASP A 329 20.16 -2.15 -6.97
CA ASP A 329 20.54 -1.33 -5.82
C ASP A 329 21.98 -1.65 -5.43
N PHE A 330 22.72 -0.67 -4.91
CA PHE A 330 24.14 -0.79 -4.60
C PHE A 330 24.51 -0.12 -3.28
N GLU A 331 25.39 -0.76 -2.50
CA GLU A 331 26.02 -0.16 -1.32
C GLU A 331 27.54 -0.19 -1.48
N GLY A 332 28.19 0.96 -1.30
CA GLY A 332 29.63 1.08 -1.49
C GLY A 332 30.23 2.35 -0.89
N ILE A 333 31.55 2.46 -0.95
CA ILE A 333 32.31 3.64 -0.51
C ILE A 333 32.85 4.39 -1.72
N VAL A 334 32.74 5.71 -1.72
CA VAL A 334 33.35 6.56 -2.75
C VAL A 334 34.87 6.51 -2.60
N ILE A 335 35.56 6.09 -3.65
CA ILE A 335 37.04 6.05 -3.69
C ILE A 335 37.55 7.42 -4.14
N GLU A 336 37.20 7.80 -5.36
CA GLU A 336 37.68 9.04 -5.98
C GLU A 336 36.74 9.49 -7.10
N ARG A 337 36.91 10.75 -7.51
CA ARG A 337 36.19 11.33 -8.64
C ARG A 337 36.88 10.97 -9.96
N ASN A 338 36.13 10.43 -10.91
CA ASN A 338 36.57 10.09 -12.26
C ASN A 338 35.96 11.04 -13.31
N GLY A 339 36.19 12.35 -13.18
CA GLY A 339 35.62 13.39 -14.05
C GLY A 339 34.39 14.11 -13.49
N ILE A 340 33.77 14.99 -14.29
CA ILE A 340 32.74 15.92 -13.78
C ILE A 340 31.49 15.19 -13.28
N LYS A 341 31.10 14.10 -13.95
CA LYS A 341 29.86 13.34 -13.70
C LYS A 341 30.11 11.87 -13.40
N SER A 342 31.30 11.52 -12.90
CA SER A 342 31.63 10.12 -12.61
C SER A 342 32.54 9.94 -11.41
N TRP A 343 32.36 8.82 -10.72
CA TRP A 343 33.06 8.45 -9.49
C TRP A 343 33.34 6.96 -9.46
N TRP A 344 34.49 6.59 -8.91
CA TRP A 344 34.79 5.22 -8.57
C TRP A 344 34.24 4.90 -7.18
N LEU A 345 33.46 3.83 -7.09
CA LEU A 345 32.94 3.29 -5.84
C LEU A 345 33.55 1.90 -5.57
N LEU A 346 33.78 1.57 -4.31
CA LEU A 346 34.17 0.24 -3.88
C LEU A 346 32.94 -0.50 -3.33
N ASP A 347 32.58 -1.64 -3.93
CA ASP A 347 31.55 -2.52 -3.38
C ASP A 347 32.00 -3.06 -2.01
N LEU A 348 31.19 -2.87 -0.98
CA LEU A 348 31.54 -3.31 0.37
C LEU A 348 31.63 -4.83 0.53
N ARG A 349 30.96 -5.59 -0.33
CA ARG A 349 30.86 -7.05 -0.26
C ARG A 349 31.91 -7.72 -1.14
N THR A 350 31.95 -7.34 -2.42
CA THR A 350 32.83 -7.99 -3.40
C THR A 350 34.22 -7.34 -3.45
N LYS A 351 34.36 -6.12 -2.91
CA LYS A 351 35.56 -5.27 -3.04
C LYS A 351 35.91 -4.94 -4.50
N ASN A 352 34.97 -5.13 -5.42
CA ASN A 352 35.16 -4.76 -6.82
C ASN A 352 34.86 -3.26 -7.02
N PRO A 353 35.64 -2.58 -7.88
CA PRO A 353 35.35 -1.20 -8.25
C PRO A 353 34.13 -1.13 -9.18
N LEU A 354 33.33 -0.08 -8.99
CA LEU A 354 32.19 0.27 -9.82
C LEU A 354 32.32 1.72 -10.26
N LEU A 355 32.21 1.97 -11.57
CA LEU A 355 32.16 3.32 -12.11
C LEU A 355 30.72 3.83 -12.06
N LEU A 356 30.44 4.75 -11.15
CA LEU A 356 29.15 5.45 -11.09
C LEU A 356 29.18 6.65 -12.04
N ARG A 357 28.19 6.77 -12.92
CA ARG A 357 27.92 7.95 -13.76
C ARG A 357 26.64 8.64 -13.31
N THR A 358 26.62 9.96 -13.30
CA THR A 358 25.43 10.75 -12.99
C THR A 358 24.92 11.47 -14.24
N THR A 359 23.61 11.65 -14.34
CA THR A 359 23.02 12.47 -15.42
C THR A 359 23.26 13.97 -15.21
N SER A 360 23.43 14.38 -13.95
CA SER A 360 23.61 15.77 -13.53
C SER A 360 24.98 16.01 -12.88
N ALA A 361 25.61 17.14 -13.21
CA ALA A 361 26.85 17.60 -12.57
C ALA A 361 26.63 18.17 -11.15
N HIS A 362 25.37 18.27 -10.70
CA HIS A 362 25.03 18.77 -9.36
C HIS A 362 25.23 17.73 -8.26
N HIS A 363 25.44 16.46 -8.61
CA HIS A 363 25.85 15.45 -7.63
C HIS A 363 27.32 15.68 -7.27
N SER A 364 27.60 15.87 -5.98
CA SER A 364 28.95 15.86 -5.44
C SER A 364 29.03 14.77 -4.39
N PHE A 365 29.99 13.87 -4.56
CA PHE A 365 30.34 12.84 -3.59
C PHE A 365 31.79 13.03 -3.18
N GLU A 366 32.05 12.92 -1.88
CA GLU A 366 33.39 13.04 -1.31
C GLU A 366 34.00 11.65 -1.13
N PRO A 367 35.31 11.48 -1.40
CA PRO A 367 36.05 10.27 -1.04
C PRO A 367 35.80 9.85 0.42
N GLY A 368 35.66 8.54 0.65
CA GLY A 368 35.36 7.95 1.95
C GLY A 368 33.87 7.88 2.30
N GLN A 369 32.98 8.58 1.58
CA GLN A 369 31.55 8.50 1.87
C GLN A 369 30.98 7.11 1.57
N ARG A 370 30.30 6.52 2.55
CA ARG A 370 29.49 5.31 2.34
C ARG A 370 28.10 5.70 1.80
N LEU A 371 27.73 5.10 0.67
CA LEU A 371 26.50 5.38 -0.06
C LEU A 371 25.64 4.13 -0.17
N ARG A 372 24.33 4.34 -0.07
CA ARG A 372 23.28 3.40 -0.44
C ARG A 372 22.52 3.99 -1.62
N LEU A 373 22.58 3.33 -2.76
CA LEU A 373 22.05 3.80 -4.03
C LEU A 373 20.90 2.87 -4.45
N LEU A 374 19.71 3.43 -4.68
CA LEU A 374 18.58 2.68 -5.20
C LEU A 374 18.40 2.93 -6.69
N GLY A 375 18.01 1.88 -7.42
CA GLY A 375 17.55 1.96 -8.80
C GLY A 375 18.62 2.47 -9.75
N LEU A 376 19.85 1.99 -9.64
CA LEU A 376 20.90 2.21 -10.63
C LEU A 376 20.61 1.41 -11.89
N ARG A 377 20.99 1.94 -13.05
CA ARG A 377 20.92 1.21 -14.32
C ARG A 377 22.32 0.71 -14.68
N ARG A 378 22.47 -0.59 -14.93
CA ARG A 378 23.70 -1.19 -15.45
C ARG A 378 23.93 -0.70 -16.87
N ASP A 379 25.10 -0.18 -17.16
CA ASP A 379 25.53 0.21 -18.50
C ASP A 379 26.90 -0.39 -18.82
N GLU A 380 27.35 -0.34 -20.05
CA GLU A 380 28.68 -0.81 -20.44
C GLU A 380 29.50 0.35 -20.98
N ASP A 381 30.81 0.32 -20.75
CA ASP A 381 31.74 1.22 -21.38
C ASP A 381 32.58 0.43 -22.41
N PRO A 382 32.60 0.85 -23.69
CA PRO A 382 33.46 0.22 -24.68
C PRO A 382 34.96 0.29 -24.34
N GLU A 383 35.37 1.31 -23.58
CA GLU A 383 36.76 1.59 -23.23
C GLU A 383 37.17 1.03 -21.87
N ASP A 384 36.20 0.73 -21.00
CA ASP A 384 36.42 0.21 -19.65
C ASP A 384 35.72 -1.15 -19.46
N LYS A 385 36.51 -2.18 -19.13
CA LYS A 385 36.00 -3.52 -18.83
C LYS A 385 35.32 -3.61 -17.46
N GLY A 386 35.36 -2.53 -16.67
CA GLY A 386 34.75 -2.42 -15.36
C GLY A 386 33.22 -2.40 -15.37
N VAL A 387 32.65 -2.54 -14.17
CA VAL A 387 31.20 -2.42 -13.98
C VAL A 387 30.82 -0.94 -13.98
N VAL A 388 29.99 -0.53 -14.94
CA VAL A 388 29.46 0.83 -15.04
C VAL A 388 28.01 0.86 -14.62
N ALA A 389 27.66 1.82 -13.76
CA ALA A 389 26.31 2.07 -13.31
C ALA A 389 25.93 3.53 -13.54
N VAL A 390 24.66 3.77 -13.87
CA VAL A 390 24.13 5.11 -14.12
C VAL A 390 23.11 5.46 -13.04
N LEU A 391 23.37 6.56 -12.34
CA LEU A 391 22.40 7.26 -11.49
C LEU A 391 21.44 8.03 -12.40
N THR A 392 20.21 7.55 -12.48
CA THR A 392 19.14 8.10 -13.32
C THR A 392 18.24 9.04 -12.51
N GLN A 393 17.29 9.70 -13.17
CA GLN A 393 16.28 10.52 -12.49
C GLN A 393 15.32 9.72 -11.58
N THR A 394 15.28 8.39 -11.70
CA THR A 394 14.50 7.50 -10.82
C THR A 394 15.35 6.88 -9.71
N SER A 395 16.66 7.08 -9.75
CA SER A 395 17.55 6.60 -8.71
C SER A 395 17.46 7.47 -7.45
N GLU A 396 17.83 6.90 -6.30
CA GLU A 396 17.89 7.62 -5.02
C GLU A 396 19.24 7.38 -4.37
N THR A 397 19.75 8.39 -3.65
CA THR A 397 21.04 8.34 -2.97
C THR A 397 20.84 8.60 -1.49
N PHE A 398 21.39 7.72 -0.66
CA PHE A 398 21.36 7.80 0.80
C PHE A 398 22.79 7.77 1.33
N PHE A 399 23.10 8.69 2.23
CA PHE A 399 24.41 8.75 2.89
C PHE A 399 24.35 7.95 4.17
N VAL A 400 25.26 7.00 4.32
CA VAL A 400 25.38 6.18 5.53
C VAL A 400 26.37 6.87 6.45
N SER A 401 25.93 7.23 7.66
CA SER A 401 26.83 7.68 8.72
C SER A 401 27.73 6.51 9.12
N GLU A 402 29.02 6.76 9.34
CA GLU A 402 29.83 5.79 10.09
C GLU A 402 29.16 5.63 11.45
N SER A 403 28.82 4.38 11.83
CA SER A 403 28.48 4.12 13.21
C SER A 403 29.67 4.60 14.04
N CYS A 404 29.40 5.37 15.10
CA CYS A 404 30.37 5.51 16.17
C CYS A 404 30.47 4.12 16.82
N ASP A 405 31.26 3.23 16.22
CA ASP A 405 31.72 2.01 16.86
C ASP A 405 32.56 2.49 18.06
N ASN A 406 31.95 2.49 19.24
CA ASN A 406 32.63 2.61 20.53
C ASN A 406 32.93 1.22 21.06
#